data_AF-A0A919D2S8-F1
#
_entry.id   AF-A0A919D2S8-F1
#
_cell.length_a   1.000
_cell.length_b   1.000
_cell.length_c   1.000
_cell.angle_alpha   90.00
_cell.angle_beta   90.00
_cell.angle_gamma   90.00
#
_symmetry.space_group_name_H-M   'P 1'
#
loop_
_entity.id
_entity.type
_entity.pdbx_description
1 polymer ?
#
loop_
_entity_poly.entity_id
_entity_poly.type
_entity_poly.pdbx_seq_one_letter_code
_entity_poly.pdbx_strand_id
1 'polypeptide(L)' 'MSEESGSGVGSAGQPKGLLQQMEELMAALNAELSELADLQGGQGDAEEAGRS' A
#
# COMPACT_ATOMS: atom_id res chain seq x y z
N MET A 1 -23.65 -0.85 -30.17
CA MET A 1 -22.19 -1.10 -30.26
C MET A 1 -21.51 -0.07 -29.39
N SER A 2 -20.62 -0.56 -28.51
CA SER A 2 -19.47 0.09 -27.87
C SER A 2 -19.59 1.53 -27.42
N GLU A 3 -19.47 1.76 -26.10
CA GLU A 3 -18.34 2.53 -25.51
C GLU A 3 -18.11 2.04 -24.06
N GLU A 4 -17.51 0.85 -23.92
CA GLU A 4 -16.71 0.51 -22.75
C GLU A 4 -15.39 1.28 -22.90
N SER A 5 -15.28 2.48 -22.33
CA SER A 5 -13.98 3.13 -22.14
C SER A 5 -13.27 2.49 -20.96
N GLY A 6 -12.88 1.23 -21.14
CA GLY A 6 -11.83 0.60 -20.37
C GLY A 6 -10.50 1.20 -20.82
N SER A 7 -10.13 2.36 -20.25
CA SER A 7 -8.77 2.88 -20.38
C SER A 7 -7.85 2.02 -19.51
N GLY A 8 -7.54 0.83 -20.04
CA GLY A 8 -6.46 -0.01 -19.56
C GLY A 8 -5.13 0.74 -19.65
N VAL A 9 -4.37 0.64 -18.57
CA VAL A 9 -2.93 0.91 -18.47
C VAL A 9 -2.49 2.23 -19.16
N GLY A 10 -2.63 3.34 -18.43
CA GLY A 10 -2.09 4.63 -18.84
C GLY A 10 -0.57 4.54 -19.04
N SER A 11 -0.16 4.62 -20.31
CA SER A 11 1.15 4.94 -20.86
C SER A 11 2.24 5.36 -19.88
N ALA A 12 3.38 4.67 -19.96
CA ALA A 12 4.67 5.00 -19.34
C ALA A 12 5.31 6.33 -19.85
N GLY A 13 4.51 7.37 -20.05
CA GLY A 13 4.93 8.66 -20.58
C GLY A 13 3.96 9.82 -20.35
N GLN A 14 2.80 9.60 -19.70
CA GLN A 14 1.90 10.69 -19.30
C GLN A 14 2.18 11.04 -17.83
N PRO A 15 2.32 12.33 -17.46
CA PRO A 15 2.52 12.69 -16.06
C PRO A 15 1.37 12.13 -15.24
N LYS A 16 1.70 11.36 -14.19
CA LYS A 16 0.72 10.73 -13.31
C LYS A 16 -0.30 11.77 -12.87
N GLY A 17 -1.59 11.43 -12.94
CA GLY A 17 -2.63 12.30 -12.42
C GLY A 17 -2.46 12.50 -10.92
N LEU A 18 -2.86 13.66 -10.39
CA LEU A 18 -2.72 13.99 -8.97
C LEU A 18 -3.32 12.89 -8.06
N LEU A 19 -4.46 12.32 -8.44
CA LEU A 19 -5.09 11.22 -7.69
C LEU A 19 -4.21 9.97 -7.65
N GLN A 20 -3.62 9.58 -8.78
CA GLN A 20 -2.71 8.44 -8.85
C GLN A 20 -1.44 8.68 -8.01
N GLN A 21 -0.92 9.90 -7.99
CA GLN A 21 0.20 10.25 -7.11
C GLN A 21 -0.19 10.16 -5.62
N MET A 22 -1.40 10.57 -5.26
CA MET A 22 -1.91 10.44 -3.89
C MET A 22 -2.13 8.97 -3.49
N GLU A 23 -2.64 8.14 -4.39
CA GLU A 23 -2.79 6.69 -4.15
C GLU A 23 -1.45 6.00 -3.91
N GLU A 24 -0.44 6.29 -4.74
CA GLU A 24 0.92 5.77 -4.55
C GLU A 24 1.54 6.21 -3.23
N LEU A 25 1.36 7.49 -2.87
CA LEU A 25 1.84 8.02 -1.60
C LEU A 25 1.16 7.34 -0.41
N MET A 26 -0.16 7.17 -0.45
CA MET A 26 -0.90 6.45 0.59
C MET A 26 -0.48 4.99 0.68
N ALA A 27 -0.24 4.32 -0.45
CA ALA A 27 0.23 2.94 -0.47
C ALA A 27 1.61 2.80 0.17
N ALA A 28 2.55 3.69 -0.16
CA ALA A 28 3.89 3.72 0.45
C ALA A 28 3.81 3.96 1.96
N LEU A 29 3.02 4.94 2.40
CA LEU A 29 2.81 5.21 3.82
C LEU A 29 2.19 4.03 4.55
N ASN A 30 1.21 3.36 3.94
CA ASN A 30 0.54 2.22 4.55
C ASN A 30 1.46 0.99 4.65
N ALA A 31 2.37 0.80 3.69
CA ALA A 31 3.40 -0.24 3.77
C ALA A 31 4.35 0.02 4.94
N GLU A 32 4.84 1.26 5.11
CA GLU A 32 5.71 1.63 6.23
C GLU A 32 4.99 1.45 7.60
N LEU A 33 3.71 1.81 7.69
CA LEU A 33 2.92 1.58 8.90
C LEU A 33 2.70 0.10 9.18
N SER A 34 2.51 -0.72 8.14
CA SER A 34 2.36 -2.17 8.28
C SER A 34 3.66 -2.81 8.76
N GLU A 35 4.82 -2.42 8.21
CA GLU A 35 6.13 -2.87 8.69
C GLU A 35 6.35 -2.47 10.16
N LEU A 36 6.01 -1.23 10.52
CA LEU A 36 6.11 -0.76 11.90
C LEU A 36 5.17 -1.53 12.85
N ALA A 37 3.98 -1.91 12.38
CA ALA A 37 3.05 -2.74 13.13
C ALA A 37 3.61 -4.15 13.34
N ASP A 38 4.21 -4.77 12.32
CA ASP A 38 4.85 -6.08 12.43
C ASP A 38 6.03 -6.07 13.42
N LEU A 39 6.84 -5.00 13.42
CA LEU A 39 7.94 -4.84 14.38
C LEU A 39 7.45 -4.71 15.83
N GLN A 40 6.32 -4.03 16.05
CA GLN A 40 5.72 -3.88 17.39
C GLN A 40 4.95 -5.14 17.81
N GLY A 41 4.22 -5.77 16.89
CA GLY A 41 3.45 -6.99 17.12
C GLY A 41 4.36 -8.18 17.45
N GLY A 42 5.42 -8.38 16.68
CA GLY A 42 6.41 -9.44 16.93
C GLY A 42 7.14 -9.31 18.27
N GLN A 43 7.17 -8.11 18.87
CA GLN A 43 7.72 -7.88 20.21
C GLN A 43 6.72 -8.25 21.32
N GLY A 44 5.41 -8.14 21.07
CA GLY A 44 4.35 -8.55 21.99
C GLY A 44 4.16 -10.07 22.03
N ASP A 45 4.18 -10.73 20.87
CA ASP A 45 3.99 -12.19 20.78
C ASP A 45 5.17 -13.00 21.35
N ALA A 46 6.41 -12.48 21.24
CA ALA A 46 7.61 -13.12 21.80
C ALA A 46 7.65 -13.08 23.34
N GLU A 47 7.14 -12.01 23.97
CA GLU A 47 7.06 -11.87 25.43
C GLU A 47 5.95 -12.75 26.05
N GLU A 48 4.85 -12.99 25.33
CA GLU A 48 3.75 -13.85 25.82
C GLU A 48 4.08 -15.35 25.70
N ALA A 49 4.75 -15.76 24.62
CA ALA A 49 5.22 -17.14 24.46
C ALA A 49 6.32 -17.54 25.47
N GLY A 50 7.11 -16.58 25.98
CA GLY A 50 8.13 -16.81 27.01
C GLY A 50 7.59 -16.87 28.45
N ARG A 51 6.31 -16.53 28.66
CA ARG A 51 5.65 -16.54 29.98
C ARG A 51 4.74 -17.74 30.23
N SER A 52 4.58 -18.62 29.24
CA SER A 52 3.68 -19.80 29.28
C SER A 52 4.40 -21.07 29.71
#